data_AF-A0A355A6A2-F1
#
_entry.id   AF-A0A355A6A2-F1
#
_cell.length_a   1.000
_cell.length_b   1.000
_cell.length_c   1.000
_cell.angle_alpha   90.00
_cell.angle_beta   90.00
_cell.angle_gamma   90.00
#
_symmetry.space_group_name_H-M   'P 1'
#
loop_
_entity.id
_entity.type
_entity.pdbx_description
1 polymer ?
#
loop_
_entity_poly.entity_id
_entity_poly.type
_entity_poly.pdbx_seq_one_letter_code
_entity_poly.pdbx_strand_id
1 'polypeptide(L)'
;MDIQQNLRRIFELYFKNFLVLFISTLLTLILSCLSLGILAGPLLGGLILICLKLLRGEETDFKEIFGHFDQFLPTLIITILSGLVSFLISIIGAIPIVGWVFSLAVSPALFLVSLMAIAFVVDENLNLREAINKSVKSFLTDPPMVWIYSLILGILSSLGAFLFIVPVVLTAPLGVIGAALAYQVLSLREPGTLKLEKKVIQIGLAILGSLLVLGIIFRFTLGLRPSFLGRSAFYRPKQNFSEKLAGKFLSSMTGEKVEIGRDGSSMTVSGVTFGEKLPKDYPRDITLYPKAEIQAYLGASNGDNSSATFSTKDQSKLVAEFYQRELENKGWSVETSNLGGITLIFFEKEDGRSGSVSITSTEDETTFIIALKKE
;
A
#
# COMPACT_ATOMS: atom_id res chain seq x y z
N MET A 1 -15.08 -19.85 14.82
CA MET A 1 -16.39 -19.33 14.36
C MET A 1 -16.85 -20.15 13.18
N ASP A 2 -18.15 -20.46 13.06
CA ASP A 2 -18.69 -21.06 11.83
C ASP A 2 -18.90 -19.96 10.78
N ILE A 3 -17.97 -19.86 9.84
CA ILE A 3 -17.96 -18.79 8.83
C ILE A 3 -19.17 -18.94 7.90
N GLN A 4 -19.50 -20.17 7.49
CA GLN A 4 -20.58 -20.41 6.52
C GLN A 4 -21.95 -20.04 7.11
N GLN A 5 -22.22 -20.48 8.35
CA GLN A 5 -23.45 -20.15 9.04
C GLN A 5 -23.57 -18.63 9.28
N ASN A 6 -22.48 -17.99 9.68
CA ASN A 6 -22.45 -16.55 9.91
C ASN A 6 -22.70 -15.75 8.63
N LEU A 7 -22.06 -16.11 7.51
CA LEU A 7 -22.30 -15.47 6.22
C LEU A 7 -23.75 -15.61 5.78
N ARG A 8 -24.33 -16.81 5.90
CA ARG A 8 -25.74 -17.02 5.58
C ARG A 8 -26.63 -16.10 6.41
N ARG A 9 -26.39 -16.01 7.71
CA ARG A 9 -27.15 -15.13 8.62
C ARG A 9 -26.99 -13.64 8.27
N ILE A 10 -25.79 -13.22 7.86
CA ILE A 10 -25.54 -11.83 7.40
C ILE A 10 -26.39 -11.51 6.17
N PHE A 11 -26.37 -12.38 5.15
CA PHE A 11 -27.15 -12.16 3.93
C PHE A 11 -28.66 -12.22 4.20
N GLU A 12 -29.14 -13.17 5.01
CA GLU A 12 -30.55 -13.26 5.38
C GLU A 12 -31.03 -11.98 6.08
N LEU A 13 -30.27 -11.46 7.05
CA LEU A 13 -30.61 -10.21 7.74
C LEU A 13 -30.54 -8.99 6.83
N TYR A 14 -29.54 -8.94 5.95
CA TYR A 14 -29.38 -7.86 4.98
C TYR A 14 -30.58 -7.77 4.05
N PHE A 15 -30.97 -8.87 3.39
CA PHE A 15 -32.08 -8.85 2.44
C PHE A 15 -33.44 -8.67 3.14
N LYS A 16 -33.62 -9.24 4.34
CA LYS A 16 -34.85 -9.06 5.12
C LYS A 16 -35.06 -7.59 5.53
N ASN A 17 -34.00 -6.87 5.87
CA ASN A 17 -34.06 -5.50 6.39
C ASN A 17 -33.38 -4.49 5.46
N PHE A 18 -33.37 -4.77 4.16
CA PHE A 18 -32.58 -4.04 3.17
C PHE A 18 -32.81 -2.54 3.23
N LEU A 19 -34.08 -2.11 3.30
CA LEU A 19 -34.43 -0.69 3.26
C LEU A 19 -33.87 0.07 4.47
N VAL A 20 -34.03 -0.47 5.69
CA VAL A 20 -33.52 0.16 6.91
C VAL A 20 -31.99 0.28 6.84
N LEU A 21 -31.31 -0.82 6.51
CA LEU A 21 -29.85 -0.87 6.43
C LEU A 21 -29.26 0.02 5.33
N PHE A 22 -29.91 0.06 4.17
CA PHE A 22 -29.54 0.91 3.05
C PHE A 22 -29.66 2.39 3.42
N ILE A 23 -30.82 2.82 3.95
CA ILE A 23 -31.05 4.22 4.32
C ILE A 23 -30.11 4.63 5.46
N SER A 24 -29.97 3.80 6.50
CA SER A 24 -29.05 4.09 7.61
C SER A 24 -27.62 4.25 7.13
N THR A 25 -27.15 3.38 6.23
CA THR A 25 -25.78 3.46 5.70
C THR A 25 -25.60 4.65 4.76
N LEU A 26 -26.62 4.97 3.95
CA LEU A 26 -26.62 6.16 3.09
C LEU A 26 -26.54 7.44 3.92
N LEU A 27 -27.35 7.55 4.98
CA LEU A 27 -27.33 8.69 5.90
C LEU A 27 -25.98 8.77 6.63
N THR A 28 -25.48 7.65 7.14
CA THR A 28 -24.15 7.58 7.76
C THR A 28 -23.08 8.10 6.81
N LEU A 29 -23.06 7.65 5.55
CA LEU A 29 -22.09 8.11 4.55
C LEU A 29 -22.22 9.61 4.27
N ILE A 30 -23.42 10.08 3.92
CA ILE A 30 -23.66 11.48 3.55
C ILE A 30 -23.31 12.42 4.71
N LEU A 31 -23.79 12.13 5.92
CA LEU A 31 -23.55 12.99 7.08
C LEU A 31 -22.09 12.93 7.55
N SER A 32 -21.42 11.78 7.39
CA SER A 32 -19.97 11.69 7.60
C SER A 32 -19.22 12.57 6.60
N CYS A 33 -19.56 12.51 5.31
CA CYS A 33 -18.93 13.35 4.29
C CYS A 33 -19.19 14.85 4.53
N LEU A 34 -20.43 15.25 4.80
CA LEU A 34 -20.79 16.66 5.05
C LEU A 34 -20.12 17.23 6.30
N SER A 35 -19.88 16.41 7.31
CA SER A 35 -19.18 16.79 8.53
C SER A 35 -17.66 16.62 8.45
N LEU A 36 -17.10 16.30 7.28
CA LEU A 36 -15.67 16.01 7.08
C LEU A 36 -15.16 14.88 7.99
N GLY A 37 -16.00 13.88 8.26
CA GLY A 37 -15.71 12.71 9.06
C GLY A 37 -15.96 12.89 10.56
N ILE A 38 -16.32 14.08 11.03
CA ILE A 38 -16.52 14.35 12.47
C ILE A 38 -17.69 13.51 13.03
N LEU A 39 -18.75 13.28 12.25
CA LEU A 39 -19.87 12.45 12.68
C LEU A 39 -19.68 10.94 12.38
N ALA A 40 -18.58 10.54 11.75
CA ALA A 40 -18.42 9.15 11.28
C ALA A 40 -18.48 8.12 12.40
N GLY A 41 -17.79 8.37 13.52
CA GLY A 41 -17.80 7.45 14.66
C GLY A 41 -19.19 7.26 15.28
N PRO A 42 -19.88 8.33 15.72
CA PRO A 42 -21.20 8.24 16.32
C PRO A 42 -22.24 7.61 15.39
N LEU A 43 -22.22 7.97 14.10
CA LEU A 43 -23.14 7.40 13.09
C LEU A 43 -22.85 5.92 12.81
N LEU A 44 -21.58 5.51 12.80
CA LEU A 44 -21.22 4.09 12.75
C LEU A 44 -21.65 3.35 14.02
N GLY A 45 -21.58 4.01 15.18
CA GLY A 45 -22.12 3.49 16.45
C GLY A 45 -23.62 3.22 16.37
N GLY A 46 -24.40 4.19 15.90
CA GLY A 46 -25.83 4.01 15.66
C GLY A 46 -26.14 2.94 14.62
N LEU A 47 -25.36 2.84 13.54
CA LEU A 47 -25.52 1.79 12.53
C LEU A 47 -25.23 0.39 13.10
N ILE A 48 -24.20 0.26 13.95
CA ILE A 48 -23.91 -1.00 14.66
C ILE A 48 -25.05 -1.36 15.60
N LEU A 49 -25.61 -0.40 16.34
CA LEU A 49 -26.75 -0.64 17.22
C LEU A 49 -27.96 -1.19 16.45
N ILE A 50 -28.30 -0.58 15.31
CA ILE A 50 -29.35 -1.10 14.42
C ILE A 50 -29.06 -2.56 14.05
N CYS A 51 -27.81 -2.87 13.67
CA CYS A 51 -27.42 -4.25 13.34
C CYS A 51 -27.58 -5.20 14.54
N LEU A 52 -27.22 -4.77 15.76
CA LEU A 52 -27.38 -5.55 16.98
C LEU A 52 -28.85 -5.83 17.31
N LYS A 53 -29.72 -4.82 17.17
CA LYS A 53 -31.18 -4.97 17.32
C LYS A 53 -31.76 -5.96 16.33
N LEU A 54 -31.40 -5.83 15.05
CA LEU A 54 -31.82 -6.76 14.00
C LEU A 54 -31.32 -8.19 14.27
N LEU A 55 -30.10 -8.36 14.78
CA LEU A 55 -29.55 -9.66 15.18
C LEU A 55 -30.32 -10.28 16.37
N ARG A 56 -30.85 -9.45 17.28
CA ARG A 56 -31.72 -9.83 18.41
C ARG A 56 -33.17 -10.09 17.99
N GLY A 57 -33.53 -9.80 16.74
CA GLY A 57 -34.89 -9.94 16.23
C GLY A 57 -35.82 -8.79 16.63
N GLU A 58 -35.26 -7.66 17.07
CA GLU A 58 -36.00 -6.45 17.39
C GLU A 58 -36.35 -5.67 16.11
N GLU A 59 -37.52 -5.03 16.09
CA GLU A 59 -37.88 -4.07 15.06
C GLU A 59 -37.16 -2.74 15.29
N THR A 60 -36.73 -2.08 14.22
CA THR A 60 -35.94 -0.85 14.29
C THR A 60 -36.15 0.03 13.06
N ASP A 61 -35.93 1.33 13.22
CA ASP A 61 -36.03 2.35 12.15
C ASP A 61 -34.68 3.03 11.91
N PHE A 62 -34.48 3.59 10.71
CA PHE A 62 -33.23 4.26 10.33
C PHE A 62 -32.93 5.48 11.21
N LYS A 63 -33.92 6.07 11.88
CA LYS A 63 -33.74 7.20 12.80
C LYS A 63 -32.90 6.85 14.02
N GLU A 64 -32.81 5.56 14.36
CA GLU A 64 -32.02 5.10 15.49
C GLU A 64 -30.51 5.26 15.28
N ILE A 65 -30.04 5.59 14.07
CA ILE A 65 -28.63 5.96 13.85
C ILE A 65 -28.18 7.14 14.72
N PHE A 66 -29.13 7.98 15.16
CA PHE A 66 -28.87 9.11 16.03
C PHE A 66 -28.98 8.76 17.52
N GLY A 67 -29.40 7.54 17.85
CA GLY A 67 -29.79 7.15 19.21
C GLY A 67 -28.65 7.13 20.22
N HIS A 68 -27.39 7.00 19.78
CA HIS A 68 -26.22 6.91 20.66
C HIS A 68 -25.21 8.04 20.46
N PHE A 69 -25.71 9.24 20.17
CA PHE A 69 -24.89 10.46 20.13
C PHE A 69 -24.39 10.88 21.53
N ASP A 70 -24.92 10.31 22.61
CA ASP A 70 -24.35 10.43 23.95
C ASP A 70 -22.91 9.84 24.00
N GLN A 71 -22.65 8.78 23.23
CA GLN A 71 -21.33 8.16 23.06
C GLN A 71 -20.51 8.79 21.93
N PHE A 72 -20.77 10.07 21.63
CA PHE A 72 -20.11 10.77 20.53
C PHE A 72 -18.59 10.73 20.64
N LEU A 73 -18.04 11.13 21.80
CA LEU A 73 -16.61 11.31 21.95
C LEU A 73 -15.83 9.99 21.91
N PRO A 74 -16.22 8.92 22.63
CA PRO A 74 -15.52 7.64 22.54
C PRO A 74 -15.52 7.05 21.12
N THR A 75 -16.66 7.07 20.43
CA THR A 75 -16.78 6.52 19.07
C THR A 75 -16.01 7.35 18.04
N LEU A 76 -15.99 8.68 18.18
CA LEU A 76 -15.16 9.57 17.36
C LEU A 76 -13.67 9.26 17.57
N ILE A 77 -13.22 9.13 18.83
CA ILE A 77 -11.80 8.85 19.12
C ILE A 77 -11.39 7.48 18.54
N ILE A 78 -12.22 6.43 18.68
CA ILE A 78 -11.95 5.12 18.06
C ILE A 78 -11.79 5.27 16.55
N THR A 79 -12.67 6.05 15.91
CA THR A 79 -12.64 6.28 14.45
C THR A 79 -11.39 7.04 14.03
N ILE A 80 -11.00 8.10 14.75
CA ILE A 80 -9.77 8.86 14.51
C ILE A 80 -8.53 7.97 14.68
N LEU A 81 -8.47 7.18 15.77
CA LEU A 81 -7.37 6.24 16.00
C LEU A 81 -7.29 5.20 14.88
N SER A 82 -8.43 4.65 14.46
CA SER A 82 -8.49 3.69 13.36
C SER A 82 -8.04 4.32 12.03
N GLY A 83 -8.42 5.58 11.79
CA GLY A 83 -7.95 6.37 10.64
C GLY A 83 -6.45 6.61 10.68
N LEU A 84 -5.89 6.95 11.85
CA LEU A 84 -4.45 7.13 12.04
C LEU A 84 -3.68 5.83 11.80
N VAL A 85 -4.14 4.70 12.35
CA VAL A 85 -3.52 3.39 12.10
C VAL A 85 -3.63 3.01 10.63
N SER A 86 -4.79 3.23 9.99
CA SER A 86 -4.96 3.01 8.55
C SER A 86 -4.01 3.87 7.71
N PHE A 87 -3.79 5.12 8.11
CA PHE A 87 -2.83 6.01 7.48
C PHE A 87 -1.40 5.47 7.61
N LEU A 88 -0.99 4.99 8.78
CA LEU A 88 0.32 4.36 8.99
C LEU A 88 0.49 3.09 8.14
N ILE A 89 -0.55 2.24 8.07
CA ILE A 89 -0.57 1.07 7.19
C ILE A 89 -0.39 1.51 5.73
N SER A 90 -1.05 2.60 5.30
CA SER A 90 -0.92 3.11 3.92
C SER A 90 0.50 3.59 3.57
N ILE A 91 1.25 4.07 4.57
CA ILE A 91 2.66 4.45 4.40
C ILE A 91 3.50 3.21 4.14
N ILE A 92 3.36 2.17 4.97
CA ILE A 92 4.06 0.89 4.78
C ILE A 92 3.64 0.23 3.46
N GLY A 93 2.35 0.32 3.12
CA GLY A 93 1.77 -0.16 1.87
C GLY A 93 2.34 0.45 0.60
N ALA A 94 3.08 1.56 0.68
CA ALA A 94 3.81 2.13 -0.45
C ALA A 94 5.01 1.26 -0.89
N ILE A 95 5.51 0.37 -0.03
CA ILE A 95 6.59 -0.56 -0.36
C ILE A 95 6.01 -1.69 -1.22
N PRO A 96 6.50 -1.90 -2.46
CA PRO A 96 6.02 -2.99 -3.30
C PRO A 96 6.18 -4.35 -2.63
N ILE A 97 5.21 -5.25 -2.84
CA ILE A 97 5.17 -6.62 -2.31
C ILE A 97 5.08 -6.67 -0.77
N VAL A 98 6.12 -6.25 -0.04
CA VAL A 98 6.18 -6.28 1.43
C VAL A 98 5.08 -5.43 2.05
N GLY A 99 4.88 -4.22 1.54
CA GLY A 99 3.84 -3.31 2.03
C GLY A 99 2.43 -3.84 1.76
N TRP A 100 2.22 -4.51 0.63
CA TRP A 100 0.93 -5.12 0.29
C TRP A 100 0.63 -6.33 1.17
N VAL A 101 1.61 -7.21 1.38
CA VAL A 101 1.48 -8.36 2.29
C VAL A 101 1.20 -7.87 3.71
N PHE A 102 1.93 -6.86 4.18
CA PHE A 102 1.68 -6.25 5.48
C PHE A 102 0.27 -5.65 5.57
N SER A 103 -0.15 -4.89 4.56
CA SER A 103 -1.47 -4.27 4.53
C SER A 103 -2.59 -5.31 4.53
N LEU A 104 -2.42 -6.41 3.78
CA LEU A 104 -3.36 -7.53 3.76
C LEU A 104 -3.43 -8.25 5.11
N ALA A 105 -2.29 -8.39 5.81
CA ALA A 105 -2.24 -9.00 7.13
C ALA A 105 -2.92 -8.14 8.21
N VAL A 106 -2.76 -6.81 8.16
CA VAL A 106 -3.19 -5.93 9.26
C VAL A 106 -4.56 -5.30 9.02
N SER A 107 -4.90 -4.92 7.78
CA SER A 107 -6.11 -4.15 7.50
C SER A 107 -7.43 -4.88 7.85
N PRO A 108 -7.59 -6.20 7.61
CA PRO A 108 -8.82 -6.88 7.99
C PRO A 108 -8.99 -6.95 9.50
N ALA A 109 -7.89 -7.19 10.23
CA ALA A 109 -7.90 -7.19 11.69
C ALA A 109 -8.29 -5.80 12.22
N LEU A 110 -7.72 -4.73 11.67
CA LEU A 110 -8.07 -3.36 12.05
C LEU A 110 -9.56 -3.08 11.81
N PHE A 111 -10.08 -3.42 10.63
CA PHE A 111 -11.49 -3.23 10.28
C PHE A 111 -12.43 -3.86 11.33
N LEU A 112 -12.22 -5.14 11.65
CA LEU A 112 -13.08 -5.85 12.59
C LEU A 112 -12.92 -5.34 14.02
N VAL A 113 -11.67 -5.17 14.50
CA VAL A 113 -11.38 -4.70 15.86
C VAL A 113 -11.98 -3.32 16.11
N SER A 114 -11.88 -2.40 15.14
CA SER A 114 -12.44 -1.06 15.26
C SER A 114 -13.96 -1.06 15.35
N LEU A 115 -14.66 -1.83 14.51
CA LEU A 115 -16.12 -1.95 14.57
C LEU A 115 -16.58 -2.64 15.85
N MET A 116 -15.86 -3.67 16.31
CA MET A 116 -16.15 -4.32 17.60
C MET A 116 -15.91 -3.37 18.78
N ALA A 117 -14.87 -2.54 18.75
CA ALA A 117 -14.63 -1.55 19.78
C ALA A 117 -15.79 -0.55 19.86
N ILE A 118 -16.30 -0.09 18.70
CA ILE A 118 -17.50 0.75 18.66
C ILE A 118 -18.71 -0.01 19.21
N ALA A 119 -18.89 -1.29 18.84
CA ALA A 119 -19.96 -2.14 19.38
C ALA A 119 -19.92 -2.24 20.91
N PHE A 120 -18.75 -2.48 21.50
CA PHE A 120 -18.56 -2.49 22.95
C PHE A 120 -18.88 -1.16 23.61
N VAL A 121 -18.57 -0.03 22.97
CA VAL A 121 -18.95 1.30 23.48
C VAL A 121 -20.46 1.48 23.45
N VAL A 122 -21.14 1.16 22.34
CA VAL A 122 -22.56 1.47 22.20
C VAL A 122 -23.48 0.47 22.90
N ASP A 123 -23.10 -0.81 22.97
CA ASP A 123 -23.95 -1.85 23.58
C ASP A 123 -23.69 -2.04 25.08
N GLU A 124 -22.44 -1.90 25.52
CA GLU A 124 -22.04 -2.11 26.92
C GLU A 124 -21.64 -0.82 27.65
N ASN A 125 -21.65 0.33 26.97
CA ASN A 125 -21.24 1.63 27.54
C ASN A 125 -19.81 1.60 28.13
N LEU A 126 -18.91 0.84 27.50
CA LEU A 126 -17.53 0.70 27.97
C LEU A 126 -16.71 1.96 27.67
N ASN A 127 -15.76 2.24 28.56
CA ASN A 127 -14.77 3.28 28.33
C ASN A 127 -13.86 2.93 27.13
N LEU A 128 -13.32 3.96 26.44
CA LEU A 128 -12.46 3.83 25.26
C LEU A 128 -11.40 2.73 25.37
N ARG A 129 -10.58 2.78 26.43
CA ARG A 129 -9.47 1.84 26.63
C ARG A 129 -9.98 0.41 26.83
N GLU A 130 -11.07 0.26 27.55
CA GLU A 130 -11.66 -1.03 27.85
C GLU A 130 -12.26 -1.66 26.60
N ALA A 131 -13.01 -0.88 25.80
CA ALA A 131 -13.56 -1.31 24.52
C ALA A 131 -12.47 -1.75 23.52
N ILE A 132 -11.38 -0.98 23.40
CA ILE A 132 -10.24 -1.37 22.55
C ILE A 132 -9.58 -2.64 23.09
N ASN A 133 -9.32 -2.74 24.40
CA ASN A 133 -8.71 -3.94 24.96
C ASN A 133 -9.60 -5.18 24.79
N LYS A 134 -10.91 -5.04 25.00
CA LYS A 134 -11.87 -6.15 24.89
C LYS A 134 -12.02 -6.59 23.43
N SER A 135 -12.11 -5.66 22.48
CA SER A 135 -12.14 -5.98 21.04
C SER A 135 -10.87 -6.70 20.56
N VAL A 136 -9.68 -6.26 20.98
CA VAL A 136 -8.42 -6.95 20.67
C VAL A 136 -8.38 -8.35 21.29
N LYS A 137 -8.78 -8.49 22.57
CA LYS A 137 -8.83 -9.80 23.23
C LYS A 137 -9.84 -10.76 22.59
N SER A 138 -11.00 -10.26 22.16
CA SER A 138 -11.97 -11.03 21.41
C SER A 138 -11.44 -11.48 20.05
N PHE A 139 -10.68 -10.62 19.36
CA PHE A 139 -9.97 -11.00 18.13
C PHE A 139 -8.95 -12.13 18.38
N LEU A 140 -8.30 -12.09 19.54
CA LEU A 140 -7.28 -13.07 19.94
C LEU A 140 -7.84 -14.39 20.47
N THR A 141 -9.16 -14.56 20.61
CA THR A 141 -9.77 -15.81 21.08
C THR A 141 -9.49 -16.99 20.13
N ASP A 142 -9.52 -16.73 18.81
CA ASP A 142 -9.19 -17.70 17.77
C ASP A 142 -8.58 -16.95 16.57
N PRO A 143 -7.32 -16.47 16.68
CA PRO A 143 -6.74 -15.51 15.76
C PRO A 143 -6.85 -15.88 14.27
N PRO A 144 -6.51 -17.11 13.82
CA PRO A 144 -6.56 -17.42 12.40
C PRO A 144 -8.00 -17.42 11.86
N MET A 145 -8.96 -18.01 12.59
CA MET A 145 -10.35 -18.05 12.13
C MET A 145 -11.01 -16.67 12.16
N VAL A 146 -10.74 -15.87 13.20
CA VAL A 146 -11.29 -14.51 13.30
C VAL A 146 -10.65 -13.59 12.25
N TRP A 147 -9.37 -13.79 11.94
CA TRP A 147 -8.69 -13.07 10.86
C TRP A 147 -9.24 -13.43 9.47
N ILE A 148 -9.47 -14.72 9.17
CA ILE A 148 -10.08 -15.14 7.90
C ILE A 148 -11.49 -14.54 7.80
N TYR A 149 -12.25 -14.58 8.88
CA TYR A 149 -13.58 -13.97 8.92
C TYR A 149 -13.52 -12.46 8.65
N SER A 150 -12.60 -11.73 9.27
CA SER A 150 -12.44 -10.29 9.05
C SER A 150 -11.98 -9.97 7.62
N LEU A 151 -11.15 -10.82 7.01
CA LEU A 151 -10.76 -10.71 5.60
C LEU A 151 -11.97 -10.84 4.68
N ILE A 152 -12.81 -11.85 4.90
CA ILE A 152 -14.05 -12.04 4.11
C ILE A 152 -14.97 -10.82 4.25
N LEU A 153 -15.17 -10.32 5.46
CA LEU A 153 -15.98 -9.11 5.68
C LEU A 153 -15.39 -7.87 5.02
N GLY A 154 -14.07 -7.69 5.09
CA GLY A 154 -13.37 -6.59 4.44
C GLY A 154 -13.55 -6.62 2.92
N ILE A 155 -13.41 -7.80 2.30
CA ILE A 155 -13.66 -7.99 0.87
C ILE A 155 -15.13 -7.67 0.55
N LEU A 156 -16.08 -8.28 1.26
CA LEU A 156 -17.52 -8.04 1.04
C LEU A 156 -17.86 -6.56 1.13
N SER A 157 -17.32 -5.85 2.12
CA SER A 157 -17.60 -4.42 2.33
C SER A 157 -16.95 -3.53 1.27
N SER A 158 -15.77 -3.90 0.77
CA SER A 158 -14.98 -3.11 -0.18
C SER A 158 -15.38 -3.34 -1.64
N LEU A 159 -16.14 -4.39 -1.98
CA LEU A 159 -16.63 -4.64 -3.34
C LEU A 159 -17.32 -3.42 -3.95
N GLY A 160 -18.09 -2.69 -3.15
CA GLY A 160 -18.77 -1.49 -3.61
C GLY A 160 -17.82 -0.35 -4.00
N ALA A 161 -16.62 -0.27 -3.43
CA ALA A 161 -15.65 0.78 -3.74
C ALA A 161 -15.05 0.64 -5.15
N PHE A 162 -15.07 -0.56 -5.73
CA PHE A 162 -14.57 -0.82 -7.08
C PHE A 162 -15.51 -0.34 -8.19
N LEU A 163 -16.80 -0.13 -7.88
CA LEU A 163 -17.86 0.22 -8.86
C LEU A 163 -18.35 1.67 -8.71
N PHE A 164 -17.47 2.60 -8.32
CA PHE A 164 -17.75 3.99 -7.93
C PHE A 164 -18.34 4.12 -6.50
N ILE A 165 -18.35 5.32 -5.91
CA ILE A 165 -18.67 5.53 -4.47
C ILE A 165 -20.09 5.04 -4.08
N VAL A 166 -21.05 5.12 -5.01
CA VAL A 166 -22.47 4.78 -4.75
C VAL A 166 -22.66 3.32 -4.30
N PRO A 167 -22.03 2.31 -4.95
CA PRO A 167 -22.15 0.93 -4.51
C PRO A 167 -21.53 0.60 -3.14
N VAL A 168 -20.71 1.47 -2.52
CA VAL A 168 -20.26 1.28 -1.13
C VAL A 168 -21.44 1.22 -0.15
N VAL A 169 -22.49 2.02 -0.40
CA VAL A 169 -23.70 2.03 0.44
C VAL A 169 -24.42 0.69 0.40
N LEU A 170 -24.30 -0.06 -0.70
CA LEU A 170 -24.92 -1.37 -0.85
C LEU A 170 -24.13 -2.45 -0.12
N THR A 171 -22.80 -2.37 -0.11
CA THR A 171 -21.93 -3.44 0.41
C THR A 171 -21.47 -3.24 1.85
N ALA A 172 -21.31 -1.99 2.31
CA ALA A 172 -20.90 -1.67 3.68
C ALA A 172 -21.79 -2.28 4.79
N PRO A 173 -23.14 -2.37 4.64
CA PRO A 173 -23.99 -2.97 5.67
C PRO A 173 -23.62 -4.43 5.97
N LEU A 174 -23.16 -5.19 4.96
CA LEU A 174 -22.75 -6.59 5.13
C LEU A 174 -21.58 -6.70 6.12
N GLY A 175 -20.60 -5.80 6.00
CA GLY A 175 -19.48 -5.71 6.93
C GLY A 175 -19.88 -5.34 8.34
N VAL A 176 -20.78 -4.37 8.48
CA VAL A 176 -21.22 -3.89 9.79
C VAL A 176 -22.07 -4.94 10.52
N ILE A 177 -22.98 -5.62 9.81
CA ILE A 177 -23.72 -6.78 10.36
C ILE A 177 -22.74 -7.88 10.76
N GLY A 178 -21.76 -8.18 9.91
CA GLY A 178 -20.75 -9.19 10.19
C GLY A 178 -19.90 -8.87 11.42
N ALA A 179 -19.55 -7.60 11.63
CA ALA A 179 -18.84 -7.14 12.82
C ALA A 179 -19.73 -7.19 14.08
N ALA A 180 -21.01 -6.81 13.97
CA ALA A 180 -21.98 -6.90 15.05
C ALA A 180 -22.23 -8.36 15.46
N LEU A 181 -22.25 -9.29 14.51
CA LEU A 181 -22.36 -10.73 14.76
C LEU A 181 -21.09 -11.26 15.43
N ALA A 182 -19.90 -10.88 14.95
CA ALA A 182 -18.64 -11.25 15.58
C ALA A 182 -18.54 -10.71 17.01
N TYR A 183 -19.01 -9.48 17.25
CA TYR A 183 -19.17 -8.92 18.57
C TYR A 183 -20.03 -9.83 19.47
N GLN A 184 -21.25 -10.20 19.06
CA GLN A 184 -22.13 -11.07 19.87
C GLN A 184 -21.53 -12.45 20.14
N VAL A 185 -20.85 -13.04 19.15
CA VAL A 185 -20.29 -14.40 19.28
C VAL A 185 -19.02 -14.41 20.13
N LEU A 186 -18.16 -13.39 19.99
CA LEU A 186 -16.85 -13.36 20.65
C LEU A 186 -16.89 -12.68 22.02
N SER A 187 -17.89 -11.83 22.30
CA SER A 187 -18.06 -11.21 23.63
C SER A 187 -18.44 -12.23 24.71
N LEU A 188 -19.09 -13.33 24.31
CA LEU A 188 -19.51 -14.43 25.19
C LEU A 188 -18.41 -15.48 25.44
N ARG A 189 -17.28 -15.39 24.71
CA ARG A 189 -16.18 -16.35 24.83
C ARG A 189 -15.14 -15.87 25.83
N GLU A 190 -14.35 -16.81 26.34
CA GLU A 190 -13.17 -16.46 27.12
C GLU A 190 -12.20 -15.60 26.27
N PRO A 191 -11.72 -14.47 26.82
CA PRO A 191 -10.87 -13.56 26.08
C PRO A 191 -9.52 -14.19 25.80
N GLY A 192 -9.08 -14.14 24.54
CA GLY A 192 -7.73 -14.51 24.15
C GLY A 192 -6.69 -13.63 24.83
N THR A 193 -5.51 -14.18 25.09
CA THR A 193 -4.37 -13.41 25.61
C THR A 193 -3.12 -13.68 24.78
N LEU A 194 -2.43 -12.61 24.39
CA LEU A 194 -1.14 -12.69 23.73
C LEU A 194 -0.07 -12.28 24.75
N LYS A 195 0.64 -13.26 25.31
CA LYS A 195 1.80 -13.00 26.18
C LYS A 195 3.05 -12.96 25.31
N LEU A 196 3.43 -11.77 24.86
CA LEU A 196 4.68 -11.57 24.14
C LEU A 196 5.79 -11.19 25.12
N GLU A 197 6.98 -11.75 24.89
CA GLU A 197 8.17 -11.31 25.60
C GLU A 197 8.54 -9.88 25.23
N LYS A 198 9.09 -9.12 26.19
CA LYS A 198 9.51 -7.73 25.96
C LYS A 198 10.46 -7.59 24.78
N LYS A 199 11.36 -8.56 24.60
CA LYS A 199 12.34 -8.60 23.49
C LYS A 199 11.64 -8.73 22.13
N VAL A 200 10.62 -9.57 22.04
CA VAL A 200 9.82 -9.75 20.81
C VAL A 200 9.07 -8.46 20.46
N ILE A 201 8.49 -7.78 21.46
CA ILE A 201 7.82 -6.49 21.26
C ILE A 201 8.81 -5.44 20.75
N GLN A 202 10.01 -5.35 21.33
CA GLN A 202 11.05 -4.40 20.90
C GLN A 202 11.49 -4.65 19.46
N ILE A 203 11.73 -5.91 19.08
CA ILE A 203 12.09 -6.29 17.70
C ILE A 203 10.95 -5.93 16.74
N GLY A 204 9.70 -6.26 17.09
CA GLY A 204 8.53 -5.94 16.28
C GLY A 204 8.36 -4.42 16.06
N LEU A 205 8.56 -3.61 17.11
CA LEU A 205 8.53 -2.16 17.01
C LEU A 205 9.67 -1.61 16.14
N ALA A 206 10.88 -2.17 16.25
CA ALA A 206 12.00 -1.79 15.39
C ALA A 206 11.69 -2.07 13.91
N ILE A 207 11.18 -3.27 13.61
CA ILE A 207 10.76 -3.65 12.24
C ILE A 207 9.67 -2.70 11.72
N LEU A 208 8.63 -2.44 12.52
CA LEU A 208 7.55 -1.52 12.15
C LEU A 208 8.08 -0.11 11.88
N GLY A 209 8.98 0.39 12.71
CA GLY A 209 9.65 1.68 12.54
C GLY A 209 10.46 1.74 11.25
N SER A 210 11.26 0.70 10.96
CA SER A 210 12.01 0.59 9.71
C SER A 210 11.10 0.57 8.48
N LEU A 211 10.00 -0.19 8.52
CA LEU A 211 9.00 -0.24 7.45
C LEU A 211 8.30 1.11 7.24
N LEU A 212 8.03 1.87 8.30
CA LEU A 212 7.46 3.21 8.18
C LEU A 212 8.44 4.18 7.52
N VAL A 213 9.70 4.19 7.94
CA VAL A 213 10.73 5.04 7.32
C VAL A 213 10.89 4.68 5.84
N LEU A 214 10.98 3.38 5.52
CA LEU A 214 11.08 2.91 4.15
C LEU A 214 9.83 3.27 3.32
N GLY A 215 8.64 3.11 3.90
CA GLY A 215 7.38 3.50 3.28
C GLY A 215 7.28 5.01 2.98
N ILE A 216 7.78 5.87 3.88
CA ILE A 216 7.89 7.31 3.63
C ILE A 216 8.83 7.58 2.46
N ILE A 217 9.98 6.92 2.41
CA ILE A 217 10.95 7.06 1.31
C ILE A 217 10.29 6.64 -0.02
N PHE A 218 9.62 5.49 -0.07
CA PHE A 218 8.92 5.05 -1.27
C PHE A 218 7.81 6.03 -1.68
N ARG A 219 7.04 6.55 -0.71
CA ARG A 219 5.90 7.44 -0.96
C ARG A 219 6.29 8.86 -1.40
N PHE A 220 7.40 9.40 -0.88
CA PHE A 220 7.80 10.79 -1.11
C PHE A 220 9.02 10.96 -2.03
N THR A 221 9.92 9.97 -2.09
CA THR A 221 11.18 10.08 -2.82
C THR A 221 11.13 9.42 -4.20
N LEU A 222 10.42 8.30 -4.34
CA LEU A 222 10.40 7.47 -5.55
C LEU A 222 9.22 7.73 -6.51
N GLY A 223 8.39 8.74 -6.26
CA GLY A 223 7.31 9.16 -7.18
C GLY A 223 6.21 8.12 -7.49
N LEU A 224 6.35 6.88 -7.01
CA LEU A 224 5.41 5.77 -7.18
C LEU A 224 4.16 6.00 -6.32
N ARG A 225 3.27 6.87 -6.81
CA ARG A 225 1.87 6.84 -6.38
C ARG A 225 1.21 5.60 -6.99
N PRO A 226 0.52 4.74 -6.21
CA PRO A 226 -0.36 3.75 -6.79
C PRO A 226 -1.44 4.49 -7.61
N SER A 227 -1.44 4.23 -8.91
CA SER A 227 -2.31 4.83 -9.92
C SER A 227 -3.75 4.42 -9.70
N PHE A 228 -4.50 5.11 -8.83
CA PHE A 228 -5.96 4.92 -8.71
C PHE A 228 -6.78 6.12 -9.23
N LEU A 229 -6.14 7.23 -9.60
CA LEU A 229 -6.81 8.32 -10.32
C LEU A 229 -5.78 9.03 -11.20
N GLY A 230 -5.92 8.92 -12.52
CA GLY A 230 -5.04 9.57 -13.48
C GLY A 230 -5.06 11.09 -13.32
N ARG A 231 -3.92 11.67 -12.95
CA ARG A 231 -3.40 13.00 -13.36
C ARG A 231 -2.11 13.29 -12.60
N SER A 232 -1.00 13.25 -13.31
CA SER A 232 0.32 13.68 -12.87
C SER A 232 0.43 15.20 -12.89
N ALA A 233 0.52 15.83 -11.72
CA ALA A 233 1.00 17.19 -11.57
C ALA A 233 2.17 17.17 -10.58
N PHE A 234 3.38 17.37 -11.12
CA PHE A 234 4.64 17.41 -10.40
C PHE A 234 4.67 18.58 -9.42
N TYR A 235 4.96 18.30 -8.14
CA TYR A 235 5.42 19.31 -7.18
C TYR A 235 6.64 18.75 -6.46
N ARG A 236 7.83 19.28 -6.78
CA ARG A 236 9.10 19.05 -6.07
C ARG A 236 9.31 20.17 -5.04
N PRO A 237 9.34 19.92 -3.72
CA PRO A 237 9.99 20.82 -2.79
C PRO A 237 11.49 20.46 -2.67
N LYS A 238 12.32 21.50 -2.62
CA LYS A 238 13.79 21.46 -2.56
C LYS A 238 14.24 21.30 -1.09
N GLN A 239 14.82 20.17 -0.67
CA GLN A 239 15.38 20.01 0.69
C GLN A 239 16.66 19.15 0.74
N ASN A 240 17.82 19.81 0.89
CA ASN A 240 19.16 19.20 0.96
C ASN A 240 19.57 18.66 2.36
N PHE A 241 18.69 18.71 3.37
CA PHE A 241 19.05 18.43 4.78
C PHE A 241 18.74 16.99 5.22
N SER A 242 17.65 16.40 4.74
CA SER A 242 17.22 15.04 5.08
C SER A 242 18.14 13.96 4.50
N GLU A 243 18.66 14.17 3.30
CA GLU A 243 19.49 13.20 2.56
C GLU A 243 20.80 12.86 3.28
N LYS A 244 21.46 13.87 3.86
CA LYS A 244 22.70 13.67 4.64
C LYS A 244 22.47 12.94 5.96
N LEU A 245 21.31 13.14 6.58
CA LEU A 245 20.93 12.45 7.81
C LEU A 245 20.51 11.00 7.51
N ALA A 246 19.76 10.78 6.43
CA ALA A 246 19.38 9.45 5.97
C ALA A 246 20.60 8.59 5.59
N GLY A 247 21.56 9.13 4.83
CA GLY A 247 22.79 8.39 4.49
C GLY A 247 23.60 8.00 5.73
N LYS A 248 23.76 8.91 6.70
CA LYS A 248 24.45 8.61 7.97
C LYS A 248 23.72 7.58 8.82
N PHE A 249 22.40 7.67 8.91
CA PHE A 249 21.59 6.74 9.71
C PHE A 249 21.59 5.34 9.09
N LEU A 250 21.39 5.24 7.77
CA LEU A 250 21.45 3.96 7.05
C LEU A 250 22.85 3.34 7.13
N SER A 251 23.91 4.14 7.03
CA SER A 251 25.27 3.64 7.22
C SER A 251 25.50 3.09 8.63
N SER A 252 24.92 3.73 9.65
CA SER A 252 25.03 3.27 11.05
C SER A 252 24.25 1.99 11.34
N MET A 253 23.18 1.71 10.58
CA MET A 253 22.36 0.50 10.75
C MET A 253 22.83 -0.68 9.92
N THR A 254 23.29 -0.43 8.69
CA THR A 254 23.70 -1.48 7.74
C THR A 254 25.16 -1.91 7.94
N GLY A 255 25.99 -1.07 8.57
CA GLY A 255 27.43 -1.27 8.67
C GLY A 255 28.17 -0.96 7.37
N GLU A 256 27.47 -0.58 6.30
CA GLU A 256 28.01 -0.26 4.99
C GLU A 256 27.89 1.22 4.66
N LYS A 257 28.77 1.75 3.79
CA LYS A 257 28.73 3.17 3.42
C LYS A 257 27.58 3.42 2.45
N VAL A 258 26.58 4.18 2.90
CA VAL A 258 25.40 4.56 2.11
C VAL A 258 25.44 6.06 1.80
N GLU A 259 25.49 6.40 0.51
CA GLU A 259 25.46 7.77 0.00
C GLU A 259 24.16 8.00 -0.78
N ILE A 260 23.49 9.14 -0.57
CA ILE A 260 22.27 9.52 -1.28
C ILE A 260 22.56 10.77 -2.11
N GLY A 261 22.14 10.76 -3.37
CA GLY A 261 22.28 11.87 -4.31
C GLY A 261 21.55 13.12 -3.82
N ARG A 262 22.09 14.30 -4.14
CA ARG A 262 21.62 15.62 -3.66
C ARG A 262 20.20 16.03 -4.09
N ASP A 263 19.57 15.20 -4.91
CA ASP A 263 18.23 15.39 -5.44
C ASP A 263 17.32 14.18 -5.17
N GLY A 264 17.76 13.27 -4.29
CA GLY A 264 17.09 12.03 -3.92
C GLY A 264 16.98 10.99 -5.04
N SER A 265 17.49 11.30 -6.25
CA SER A 265 17.28 10.47 -7.43
C SER A 265 18.27 9.31 -7.58
N SER A 266 19.27 9.22 -6.70
CA SER A 266 20.23 8.11 -6.69
C SER A 266 20.66 7.71 -5.27
N MET A 267 20.95 6.44 -5.07
CA MET A 267 21.48 5.86 -3.84
C MET A 267 22.69 4.99 -4.17
N THR A 268 23.79 5.15 -3.45
CA THR A 268 24.99 4.31 -3.59
C THR A 268 25.20 3.52 -2.30
N VAL A 269 25.25 2.20 -2.40
CA VAL A 269 25.53 1.28 -1.30
C VAL A 269 26.76 0.46 -1.69
N SER A 270 27.84 0.55 -0.90
CA SER A 270 29.06 -0.24 -1.11
C SER A 270 29.62 -0.17 -2.54
N GLY A 271 29.55 1.02 -3.15
CA GLY A 271 30.05 1.29 -4.51
C GLY A 271 29.06 1.01 -5.65
N VAL A 272 27.92 0.38 -5.36
CA VAL A 272 26.84 0.15 -6.35
C VAL A 272 25.81 1.26 -6.23
N THR A 273 25.54 1.93 -7.35
CA THR A 273 24.61 3.07 -7.47
C THR A 273 23.30 2.63 -8.13
N PHE A 274 22.19 3.06 -7.56
CA PHE A 274 20.81 2.82 -7.98
C PHE A 274 20.14 4.17 -8.19
N GLY A 275 19.38 4.42 -9.27
CA GLY A 275 18.67 5.70 -9.40
C GLY A 275 17.93 5.95 -10.71
N GLU A 276 17.26 7.10 -10.80
CA GLU A 276 16.49 7.56 -11.98
C GLU A 276 17.35 8.45 -12.92
N LYS A 277 18.65 8.56 -12.65
CA LYS A 277 19.61 9.32 -13.47
C LYS A 277 20.89 8.54 -13.66
N LEU A 278 21.51 8.74 -14.82
CA LEU A 278 22.88 8.28 -15.06
C LEU A 278 23.85 9.02 -14.12
N PRO A 279 24.89 8.33 -13.63
CA PRO A 279 25.93 8.98 -12.86
C PRO A 279 26.72 9.96 -13.74
N LYS A 280 27.35 10.97 -13.11
CA LYS A 280 28.10 12.02 -13.83
C LYS A 280 29.27 11.49 -14.65
N ASP A 281 29.85 10.38 -14.22
CA ASP A 281 31.03 9.78 -14.80
C ASP A 281 30.69 8.62 -15.75
N TYR A 282 29.43 8.53 -16.21
CA TYR A 282 29.01 7.49 -17.16
C TYR A 282 29.81 7.57 -18.48
N PRO A 283 30.16 6.43 -19.11
CA PRO A 283 30.99 6.39 -20.31
C PRO A 283 30.42 7.21 -21.46
N ARG A 284 31.22 8.15 -21.97
CA ARG A 284 30.81 9.07 -23.06
C ARG A 284 30.93 8.46 -24.45
N ASP A 285 31.59 7.32 -24.58
CA ASP A 285 31.68 6.56 -25.82
C ASP A 285 30.47 5.65 -26.07
N ILE A 286 29.51 5.64 -25.12
CA ILE A 286 28.17 5.10 -25.29
C ILE A 286 27.20 6.26 -25.52
N THR A 287 26.91 6.56 -26.79
CA THR A 287 26.00 7.66 -27.15
C THR A 287 24.57 7.34 -26.69
N LEU A 288 23.96 8.26 -25.95
CA LEU A 288 22.57 8.11 -25.51
C LEU A 288 21.59 8.49 -26.63
N TYR A 289 20.50 7.75 -26.75
CA TYR A 289 19.45 8.07 -27.73
C TYR A 289 18.80 9.43 -27.41
N PRO A 290 18.76 10.42 -28.33
CA PRO A 290 18.41 11.80 -27.99
C PRO A 290 17.01 12.02 -27.42
N LYS A 291 16.04 11.18 -27.78
CA LYS A 291 14.63 11.27 -27.34
C LYS A 291 14.28 10.22 -26.30
N ALA A 292 15.27 9.68 -25.60
CA ALA A 292 15.06 8.69 -24.57
C ALA A 292 15.04 9.33 -23.17
N GLU A 293 14.13 8.85 -22.34
CA GLU A 293 14.07 9.17 -20.90
C GLU A 293 14.66 8.01 -20.11
N ILE A 294 15.51 8.31 -19.12
CA ILE A 294 16.05 7.30 -18.22
C ILE A 294 14.96 6.90 -17.23
N GLN A 295 14.71 5.61 -17.14
CA GLN A 295 13.76 5.02 -16.18
C GLN A 295 14.50 4.51 -14.94
N ALA A 296 15.66 3.88 -15.13
CA ALA A 296 16.43 3.32 -14.03
C ALA A 296 17.91 3.17 -14.38
N TYR A 297 18.75 3.22 -13.36
CA TYR A 297 20.18 2.95 -13.40
C TYR A 297 20.56 2.02 -12.24
N LEU A 298 21.42 1.04 -12.54
CA LEU A 298 22.00 0.10 -11.60
C LEU A 298 23.46 -0.16 -11.97
N GLY A 299 24.42 0.14 -11.10
CA GLY A 299 25.82 -0.23 -11.33
C GLY A 299 26.83 0.71 -10.70
N ALA A 300 28.11 0.56 -11.02
CA ALA A 300 29.15 1.38 -10.43
C ALA A 300 28.98 2.87 -10.80
N SER A 301 29.46 3.80 -9.98
CA SER A 301 29.31 5.24 -10.27
C SER A 301 30.04 5.71 -11.53
N ASN A 302 30.99 4.94 -12.04
CA ASN A 302 31.71 5.21 -13.28
C ASN A 302 31.05 4.55 -14.52
N GLY A 303 29.91 3.87 -14.35
CA GLY A 303 29.21 3.17 -15.44
C GLY A 303 29.77 1.81 -15.82
N ASP A 304 30.90 1.37 -15.26
CA ASP A 304 31.38 0.00 -15.48
C ASP A 304 30.47 -0.99 -14.73
N ASN A 305 30.29 -2.19 -15.29
CA ASN A 305 29.46 -3.24 -14.69
C ASN A 305 28.06 -2.72 -14.28
N SER A 306 27.41 -2.04 -15.22
CA SER A 306 26.16 -1.32 -15.01
C SER A 306 25.07 -1.71 -16.01
N SER A 307 23.84 -1.36 -15.68
CA SER A 307 22.66 -1.47 -16.51
C SER A 307 21.82 -0.19 -16.38
N ALA A 308 21.41 0.36 -17.50
CA ALA A 308 20.57 1.54 -17.58
C ALA A 308 19.36 1.25 -18.46
N THR A 309 18.15 1.50 -17.94
CA THR A 309 16.89 1.33 -18.64
C THR A 309 16.37 2.66 -19.12
N PHE A 310 15.93 2.70 -20.36
CA PHE A 310 15.42 3.89 -21.04
C PHE A 310 14.09 3.59 -21.73
N SER A 311 13.26 4.62 -21.90
CA SER A 311 12.05 4.55 -22.74
C SER A 311 12.01 5.70 -23.76
N THR A 312 11.36 5.45 -24.90
CA THR A 312 11.12 6.45 -25.95
C THR A 312 9.85 6.14 -26.72
N LYS A 313 9.22 7.16 -27.30
CA LYS A 313 8.04 7.01 -28.17
C LYS A 313 8.39 6.66 -29.62
N ASP A 314 9.67 6.73 -29.98
CA ASP A 314 10.14 6.36 -31.31
C ASP A 314 10.13 4.83 -31.49
N GLN A 315 10.09 4.36 -32.74
CA GLN A 315 10.02 2.94 -33.07
C GLN A 315 11.33 2.20 -32.72
N SER A 316 11.24 0.95 -32.27
CA SER A 316 12.39 0.10 -31.94
C SER A 316 13.40 -0.03 -33.06
N LYS A 317 12.96 -0.05 -34.32
CA LYS A 317 13.84 -0.08 -35.48
C LYS A 317 14.77 1.14 -35.55
N LEU A 318 14.26 2.34 -35.26
CA LEU A 318 15.06 3.57 -35.26
C LEU A 318 16.08 3.57 -34.12
N VAL A 319 15.73 3.00 -32.98
CA VAL A 319 16.63 2.83 -31.84
C VAL A 319 17.75 1.84 -32.18
N ALA A 320 17.41 0.71 -32.81
CA ALA A 320 18.38 -0.30 -33.21
C ALA A 320 19.39 0.24 -34.25
N GLU A 321 18.90 0.88 -35.31
CA GLU A 321 19.74 1.49 -36.35
C GLU A 321 20.67 2.58 -35.80
N PHE A 322 20.18 3.36 -34.82
CA PHE A 322 20.99 4.35 -34.13
C PHE A 322 22.16 3.71 -33.38
N TYR A 323 21.90 2.70 -32.55
CA TYR A 323 22.94 2.08 -31.73
C TYR A 323 23.96 1.32 -32.56
N GLN A 324 23.52 0.60 -33.59
CA GLN A 324 24.45 -0.08 -34.50
C GLN A 324 25.44 0.91 -35.13
N ARG A 325 24.92 2.01 -35.71
CA ARG A 325 25.76 3.02 -36.37
C ARG A 325 26.68 3.75 -35.40
N GLU A 326 26.15 4.21 -34.26
CA GLU A 326 26.94 5.00 -33.30
C GLU A 326 28.03 4.16 -32.63
N LEU A 327 27.74 2.89 -32.29
CA LEU A 327 28.74 2.00 -31.69
C LEU A 327 29.85 1.66 -32.68
N GLU A 328 29.53 1.31 -33.92
CA GLU A 328 30.53 1.06 -34.98
C GLU A 328 31.41 2.31 -35.22
N ASN A 329 30.80 3.50 -35.33
CA ASN A 329 31.50 4.78 -35.48
C ASN A 329 32.45 5.10 -34.31
N LYS A 330 32.18 4.54 -33.12
CA LYS A 330 32.99 4.71 -31.91
C LYS A 330 34.00 3.57 -31.71
N GLY A 331 34.18 2.73 -32.73
CA GLY A 331 35.17 1.65 -32.76
C GLY A 331 34.80 0.44 -31.92
N TRP A 332 33.51 0.19 -31.71
CA TRP A 332 33.03 -1.06 -31.11
C TRP A 332 32.83 -2.11 -32.22
N SER A 333 33.20 -3.36 -31.94
CA SER A 333 32.72 -4.49 -32.74
C SER A 333 31.28 -4.77 -32.34
N VAL A 334 30.36 -4.87 -33.30
CA VAL A 334 28.92 -4.96 -33.04
C VAL A 334 28.33 -6.21 -33.69
N GLU A 335 27.57 -6.98 -32.92
CA GLU A 335 26.79 -8.12 -33.38
C GLU A 335 25.31 -7.92 -33.03
N THR A 336 24.41 -8.17 -33.98
CA THR A 336 22.96 -7.99 -33.76
C THR A 336 22.21 -9.31 -33.93
N SER A 337 21.33 -9.62 -32.98
CA SER A 337 20.46 -10.79 -33.00
C SER A 337 19.00 -10.38 -32.74
N ASN A 338 18.06 -11.01 -33.45
CA ASN A 338 16.63 -10.77 -33.30
C ASN A 338 15.97 -12.05 -32.78
N LEU A 339 15.33 -11.96 -31.61
CA LEU A 339 14.69 -13.09 -30.93
C LEU A 339 13.30 -12.70 -30.44
N GLY A 340 12.25 -13.26 -31.04
CA GLY A 340 10.89 -13.20 -30.49
C GLY A 340 10.35 -11.78 -30.24
N GLY A 341 10.68 -10.80 -31.09
CA GLY A 341 10.26 -9.40 -30.93
C GLY A 341 11.20 -8.53 -30.09
N ILE A 342 12.35 -9.07 -29.67
CA ILE A 342 13.44 -8.35 -29.01
C ILE A 342 14.63 -8.26 -29.96
N THR A 343 15.20 -7.07 -30.09
CA THR A 343 16.49 -6.85 -30.78
C THR A 343 17.60 -6.73 -29.76
N LEU A 344 18.60 -7.60 -29.85
CA LEU A 344 19.80 -7.59 -29.01
C LEU A 344 20.99 -7.14 -29.85
N ILE A 345 21.68 -6.09 -29.41
CA ILE A 345 22.91 -5.60 -30.01
C ILE A 345 24.03 -5.83 -29.01
N PHE A 346 24.91 -6.79 -29.25
CA PHE A 346 26.11 -7.02 -28.46
C PHE A 346 27.25 -6.18 -29.02
N PHE A 347 28.06 -5.62 -28.13
CA PHE A 347 29.20 -4.81 -28.55
C PHE A 347 30.42 -5.05 -27.67
N GLU A 348 31.60 -5.08 -28.28
CA GLU A 348 32.87 -5.36 -27.60
C GLU A 348 34.00 -4.47 -28.10
N LYS A 349 34.98 -4.22 -27.23
CA LYS A 349 36.22 -3.50 -27.52
C LYS A 349 37.43 -4.34 -27.11
N GLU A 350 38.54 -4.12 -27.81
CA GLU A 350 39.82 -4.79 -27.54
C GLU A 350 40.38 -4.51 -26.13
N ASP A 351 39.90 -3.46 -25.46
CA ASP A 351 40.30 -3.10 -24.10
C ASP A 351 39.60 -3.91 -22.99
N GLY A 352 38.86 -4.97 -23.36
CA GLY A 352 38.15 -5.86 -22.43
C GLY A 352 36.78 -5.33 -21.98
N ARG A 353 36.31 -4.21 -22.54
CA ARG A 353 34.94 -3.74 -22.33
C ARG A 353 33.98 -4.42 -23.30
N SER A 354 32.83 -4.80 -22.77
CA SER A 354 31.73 -5.36 -23.55
C SER A 354 30.39 -4.85 -23.04
N GLY A 355 29.34 -5.06 -23.81
CA GLY A 355 28.02 -4.65 -23.42
C GLY A 355 26.94 -5.14 -24.36
N SER A 356 25.71 -4.78 -24.03
CA SER A 356 24.56 -5.07 -24.87
C SER A 356 23.53 -3.94 -24.83
N VAL A 357 22.84 -3.75 -25.94
CA VAL A 357 21.59 -2.99 -26.02
C VAL A 357 20.46 -3.98 -26.27
N SER A 358 19.56 -4.13 -25.32
CA SER A 358 18.35 -4.94 -25.45
C SER A 358 17.16 -4.03 -25.73
N ILE A 359 16.49 -4.20 -26.87
CA ILE A 359 15.40 -3.32 -27.32
C ILE A 359 14.11 -4.13 -27.43
N THR A 360 13.06 -3.66 -26.77
CA THR A 360 11.73 -4.28 -26.76
C THR A 360 10.67 -3.22 -27.06
N SER A 361 9.67 -3.56 -27.86
CA SER A 361 8.50 -2.70 -28.10
C SER A 361 7.29 -3.18 -27.33
N THR A 362 6.54 -2.25 -26.74
CA THR A 362 5.18 -2.44 -26.22
C THR A 362 4.18 -1.69 -27.12
N GLU A 363 2.87 -1.78 -26.84
CA GLU A 363 1.84 -1.10 -27.66
C GLU A 363 1.97 0.44 -27.63
N ASP A 364 2.55 1.01 -26.57
CA ASP A 364 2.59 2.46 -26.33
C ASP A 364 3.98 3.11 -26.43
N GLU A 365 5.07 2.34 -26.23
CA GLU A 365 6.44 2.87 -26.23
C GLU A 365 7.52 1.80 -26.53
N THR A 366 8.73 2.24 -26.88
CA THR A 366 9.92 1.40 -27.00
C THR A 366 10.76 1.54 -25.73
N THR A 367 11.07 0.41 -25.11
CA THR A 367 11.97 0.34 -23.95
C THR A 367 13.27 -0.33 -24.37
N PHE A 368 14.40 0.21 -23.92
CA PHE A 368 15.70 -0.41 -24.16
C PHE A 368 16.60 -0.35 -22.94
N ILE A 369 17.44 -1.36 -22.80
CA ILE A 369 18.38 -1.53 -21.69
C ILE A 369 19.78 -1.53 -22.28
N ILE A 370 20.65 -0.67 -21.76
CA ILE A 370 22.08 -0.67 -22.05
C ILE A 370 22.79 -1.30 -20.87
N ALA A 371 23.42 -2.45 -21.07
CA ALA A 371 24.28 -3.08 -20.09
C ALA A 371 25.74 -2.92 -20.51
N LEU A 372 26.60 -2.57 -19.55
CA LEU A 372 28.04 -2.43 -19.73
C LEU A 372 28.76 -3.35 -18.76
N LYS A 373 29.79 -4.03 -19.27
CA LYS A 373 30.67 -4.90 -18.52
C LYS A 373 32.12 -4.53 -18.80
N LYS A 374 32.95 -4.59 -17.77
CA LYS A 374 34.39 -4.43 -17.87
C LYS A 374 35.05 -5.52 -17.05
N GLU A 375 35.85 -6.35 -17.71
CA GLU A 375 36.59 -7.45 -17.08
C GLU A 375 37.83 -6.98 -16.31
#